data_AF-A0A9D8P6G7-F1
#
_entry.id   AF-A0A9D8P6G7-F1
#
_cell.length_a   1.000
_cell.length_b   1.000
_cell.length_c   1.000
_cell.angle_alpha   90.00
_cell.angle_beta   90.00
_cell.angle_gamma   90.00
#
_symmetry.space_group_name_H-M   'P 1'
#
loop_
_entity.id
_entity.type
_entity.pdbx_description
1 polymer ?
#
loop_
_entity_poly.entity_id
_entity_poly.type
_entity_poly.pdbx_seq_one_letter_code
_entity_poly.pdbx_strand_id
1 'polypeptide(L)'
;MSKQSPVLIISAALIFSSCTASPDTEVVADPVSEQQVVEKIVLQDVNTILATKNMVDAECPPSDTVCPMNFAPVMCAALAGEGKKTEASDRLVVWATNNCAGRLKLHRESCARKFPPSKLKKLQCFPDATGGHCPIAAGECKPGGKPASCIAATYAGHGLSDDLKLTADAANECLARLELQMVACRENLDPTQLGDISCRYGKAVK
;
A
#
# COMPACT_ATOMS: atom_id res chain seq x y z
N MET A 1 37.12 1.29 -31.91
CA MET A 1 36.65 0.07 -32.63
C MET A 1 35.23 -0.22 -32.14
N SER A 2 34.22 0.30 -32.83
CA SER A 2 32.82 0.19 -32.42
C SER A 2 32.22 -1.12 -32.97
N LYS A 3 31.81 -2.02 -32.08
CA LYS A 3 31.08 -3.24 -32.42
C LYS A 3 29.60 -2.88 -32.62
N GLN A 4 29.11 -2.97 -33.85
CA GLN A 4 27.69 -2.96 -34.16
C GLN A 4 27.09 -4.33 -33.82
N SER A 5 26.07 -4.34 -32.97
CA SER A 5 25.24 -5.52 -32.70
C SER A 5 24.10 -5.61 -33.72
N PRO A 6 23.75 -6.81 -34.23
CA PRO A 6 22.65 -6.96 -35.18
C PRO A 6 21.29 -6.86 -34.48
N VAL A 7 20.42 -6.04 -35.05
CA VAL A 7 19.00 -5.93 -34.70
C VAL A 7 18.25 -7.05 -35.41
N LEU A 8 17.66 -7.97 -34.64
CA LEU A 8 16.81 -9.04 -35.14
C LEU A 8 15.37 -8.50 -35.27
N ILE A 9 14.88 -8.37 -36.50
CA ILE A 9 13.49 -8.00 -36.79
C ILE A 9 12.67 -9.29 -36.89
N ILE A 10 11.78 -9.54 -35.93
CA ILE A 10 10.83 -10.65 -35.97
C ILE A 10 9.50 -10.13 -36.51
N SER A 11 9.21 -10.48 -37.76
CA SER A 11 7.92 -10.21 -38.41
C SER A 11 6.87 -11.21 -37.90
N ALA A 12 5.87 -10.71 -37.17
CA ALA A 12 4.70 -11.50 -36.76
C ALA A 12 3.69 -11.55 -37.92
N ALA A 13 3.40 -12.76 -38.40
CA ALA A 13 2.36 -13.03 -39.38
C ALA A 13 0.97 -12.97 -38.71
N LEU A 14 0.09 -12.12 -39.23
CA LEU A 14 -1.33 -12.06 -38.87
C LEU A 14 -2.08 -13.20 -39.57
N ILE A 15 -2.55 -14.17 -38.79
CA ILE A 15 -3.48 -15.20 -39.26
C ILE A 15 -4.90 -14.63 -39.11
N PHE A 16 -5.50 -14.24 -40.23
CA PHE A 16 -6.94 -13.95 -40.31
C PHE A 16 -7.71 -15.28 -40.31
N SER A 17 -8.36 -15.59 -39.20
CA SER A 17 -9.33 -16.69 -39.11
C SER A 17 -10.68 -16.21 -39.59
N SER A 18 -11.12 -16.70 -40.74
CA SER A 18 -12.39 -16.39 -41.38
C SER A 18 -13.54 -17.04 -40.60
N CYS A 19 -14.39 -16.24 -39.97
CA CYS A 19 -15.67 -16.72 -39.42
C CYS A 19 -16.67 -16.94 -40.58
N THR A 20 -17.02 -18.20 -40.83
CA THR A 20 -18.18 -18.58 -41.63
C THR A 20 -19.46 -18.22 -40.88
N ALA A 21 -20.28 -17.36 -41.49
CA ALA A 21 -21.63 -17.04 -41.05
C ALA A 21 -22.55 -18.27 -41.17
N SER A 22 -23.16 -18.68 -40.06
CA SER A 22 -24.26 -19.66 -40.02
C SER A 22 -25.59 -18.98 -40.35
N PRO A 23 -26.54 -19.71 -40.98
CA PRO A 23 -27.80 -19.16 -41.43
C PRO A 23 -28.76 -18.86 -40.28
N ASP A 24 -29.61 -17.87 -40.56
CA ASP A 24 -30.63 -17.28 -39.71
C ASP A 24 -31.53 -18.34 -39.06
N THR A 25 -31.34 -18.55 -37.76
CA THR A 25 -32.37 -19.15 -36.91
C THR A 25 -33.21 -18.01 -36.36
N GLU A 26 -34.42 -17.87 -36.87
CA GLU A 26 -35.43 -16.94 -36.35
C GLU A 26 -35.88 -17.45 -34.96
N VAL A 27 -35.15 -17.04 -33.92
CA VAL A 27 -35.52 -17.33 -32.53
C VAL A 27 -36.64 -16.38 -32.14
N VAL A 28 -37.86 -16.91 -32.08
CA VAL A 28 -39.00 -16.26 -31.42
C VAL A 28 -38.66 -16.16 -29.93
N ALA A 29 -38.14 -15.00 -29.53
CA ALA A 29 -37.83 -14.71 -28.14
C ALA A 29 -39.13 -14.41 -27.40
N ASP A 30 -39.55 -15.33 -26.53
CA ASP A 30 -40.56 -15.03 -25.53
C ASP A 30 -40.10 -13.83 -24.68
N PRO A 31 -41.00 -12.88 -24.35
CA PRO A 31 -40.65 -11.72 -23.53
C PRO A 31 -40.24 -12.20 -22.13
N VAL A 32 -38.94 -12.32 -21.90
CA VAL A 32 -38.36 -12.54 -20.57
C VAL A 32 -38.80 -11.35 -19.72
N SER A 33 -39.59 -11.61 -18.68
CA SER A 33 -40.08 -10.54 -17.81
C SER A 33 -38.88 -9.84 -17.16
N GLU A 34 -38.91 -8.50 -17.12
CA GLU A 34 -37.82 -7.69 -16.54
C GLU A 34 -37.44 -8.14 -15.11
N GLN A 35 -38.38 -8.73 -14.37
CA GLN A 35 -38.14 -9.29 -13.04
C GLN A 35 -37.16 -10.48 -13.04
N GLN A 36 -37.19 -11.35 -14.05
CA GLN A 36 -36.25 -12.49 -14.14
C GLN A 36 -34.83 -12.06 -14.50
N VAL A 37 -34.66 -10.94 -15.21
CA VAL A 37 -33.33 -10.39 -15.53
C VAL A 37 -32.67 -9.79 -14.30
N VAL A 38 -33.44 -9.06 -13.47
CA VAL A 38 -32.93 -8.44 -12.24
C VAL A 38 -32.48 -9.49 -11.23
N GLU A 39 -33.24 -10.57 -11.03
CA GLU A 39 -32.89 -11.62 -10.05
C GLU A 39 -31.59 -12.35 -10.42
N LYS A 40 -31.36 -12.57 -11.72
CA LYS A 40 -30.17 -13.27 -12.22
C LYS A 40 -28.88 -12.43 -12.07
N ILE A 41 -28.98 -11.11 -12.27
CA ILE A 41 -27.85 -10.17 -12.08
C ILE A 41 -27.47 -10.11 -10.59
N VAL A 42 -28.45 -10.01 -9.68
CA VAL A 42 -28.19 -9.97 -8.22
C VAL A 42 -27.51 -11.25 -7.72
N LEU A 43 -27.90 -12.43 -8.22
CA LEU A 43 -27.29 -13.71 -7.84
C LEU A 43 -25.83 -13.87 -8.34
N GLN A 44 -25.51 -13.35 -9.53
CA GLN A 44 -24.14 -13.37 -10.05
C GLN A 44 -23.19 -12.48 -9.24
N ASP A 45 -23.65 -11.30 -8.82
CA ASP A 45 -22.84 -10.38 -8.01
C ASP A 45 -22.56 -10.95 -6.62
N VAL A 46 -23.56 -11.55 -5.96
CA VAL A 46 -23.38 -12.16 -4.63
C VAL A 46 -22.37 -13.31 -4.66
N ASN A 47 -22.44 -14.19 -5.66
CA ASN A 47 -21.51 -15.31 -5.79
C ASN A 47 -20.07 -14.85 -6.06
N THR A 48 -19.90 -13.76 -6.83
CA THR A 48 -18.57 -13.20 -7.11
C THR A 48 -17.97 -12.55 -5.86
N ILE A 49 -18.77 -11.85 -5.06
CA ILE A 49 -18.34 -11.27 -3.77
C ILE A 49 -17.97 -12.37 -2.77
N LEU A 50 -18.73 -13.46 -2.72
CA LEU A 50 -18.46 -14.58 -1.81
C LEU A 50 -17.17 -15.32 -2.20
N ALA A 51 -16.95 -15.56 -3.50
CA ALA A 51 -15.74 -16.19 -4.01
C ALA A 51 -14.49 -15.34 -3.74
N THR A 52 -14.58 -14.02 -3.93
CA THR A 52 -13.45 -13.11 -3.65
C THR A 52 -13.14 -12.99 -2.16
N LYS A 53 -14.15 -12.99 -1.28
CA LYS A 53 -13.95 -13.02 0.17
C LYS A 53 -13.23 -14.29 0.63
N ASN A 54 -13.68 -15.45 0.17
CA ASN A 54 -13.09 -16.74 0.56
C ASN A 54 -11.63 -16.89 0.08
N MET A 55 -11.27 -16.30 -1.06
CA MET A 55 -9.88 -16.30 -1.53
C MET A 55 -8.95 -15.47 -0.65
N VAL A 56 -9.39 -14.28 -0.21
CA VAL A 56 -8.58 -13.44 0.70
C VAL A 56 -8.34 -14.18 2.00
N ASP A 57 -9.39 -14.73 2.61
CA ASP A 57 -9.30 -15.44 3.90
C ASP A 57 -8.37 -16.67 3.83
N ALA A 58 -8.27 -17.33 2.67
CA ALA A 58 -7.39 -18.48 2.47
C ALA A 58 -5.89 -18.12 2.36
N GLU A 59 -5.55 -16.94 1.83
CA GLU A 59 -4.16 -16.50 1.70
C GLU A 59 -3.61 -15.78 2.94
N CYS A 60 -4.50 -15.35 3.84
CA CYS A 60 -4.10 -14.66 5.05
C CYS A 60 -3.39 -15.61 6.01
N PRO A 61 -2.16 -15.29 6.45
CA PRO A 61 -1.42 -16.16 7.35
C PRO A 61 -2.16 -16.24 8.68
N PRO A 62 -2.17 -17.43 9.33
CA PRO A 62 -2.88 -17.59 10.58
C PRO A 62 -2.23 -16.73 11.68
N SER A 63 -3.01 -16.36 12.67
CA SER A 63 -2.58 -15.46 13.76
C SER A 63 -1.42 -16.04 14.59
N ASP A 64 -1.25 -17.35 14.58
CA ASP A 64 -0.29 -18.14 15.36
C ASP A 64 1.05 -18.41 14.64
N THR A 65 1.28 -17.89 13.43
CA THR A 65 2.58 -18.05 12.76
C THR A 65 3.71 -17.44 13.59
N VAL A 66 4.65 -18.28 14.05
CA VAL A 66 5.80 -17.88 14.88
C VAL A 66 7.05 -17.70 14.01
N CYS A 67 7.67 -16.53 14.09
CA CYS A 67 8.98 -16.27 13.48
C CYS A 67 10.12 -16.55 14.48
N PRO A 68 11.30 -16.98 14.01
CA PRO A 68 12.45 -17.18 14.88
C PRO A 68 12.86 -15.88 15.59
N MET A 69 13.33 -15.99 16.83
CA MET A 69 13.79 -14.87 17.64
C MET A 69 15.22 -14.44 17.26
N ASN A 70 15.41 -14.02 16.02
CA ASN A 70 16.62 -13.28 15.64
C ASN A 70 16.27 -11.78 15.66
N PHE A 71 17.04 -10.98 16.39
CA PHE A 71 16.82 -9.54 16.49
C PHE A 71 17.72 -8.81 15.48
N ALA A 72 17.16 -8.58 14.30
CA ALA A 72 17.78 -7.81 13.22
C ALA A 72 16.67 -6.92 12.65
N PRO A 73 16.39 -5.76 13.26
CA PRO A 73 15.20 -4.98 12.93
C PRO A 73 15.21 -4.59 11.45
N VAL A 74 14.05 -4.69 10.81
CA VAL A 74 13.87 -4.41 9.40
C VAL A 74 12.66 -3.54 9.15
N MET A 75 12.76 -2.75 8.09
CA MET A 75 11.62 -2.15 7.40
C MET A 75 11.33 -2.97 6.14
N CYS A 76 10.13 -3.53 6.05
CA CYS A 76 9.65 -4.22 4.85
C CYS A 76 8.62 -3.35 4.11
N ALA A 77 8.76 -3.27 2.79
CA ALA A 77 7.84 -2.56 1.93
C ALA A 77 7.39 -3.44 0.75
N ALA A 78 6.15 -3.23 0.30
CA ALA A 78 5.60 -3.84 -0.90
C ALA A 78 4.64 -2.87 -1.60
N LEU A 79 4.38 -3.10 -2.89
CA LEU A 79 3.35 -2.39 -3.65
C LEU A 79 2.11 -3.28 -3.78
N ALA A 80 0.96 -2.74 -3.42
CA ALA A 80 -0.34 -3.34 -3.68
C ALA A 80 -0.81 -2.96 -5.09
N GLY A 81 -1.13 -3.93 -5.95
CA GLY A 81 -1.94 -3.68 -7.14
C GLY A 81 -1.51 -4.38 -8.43
N GLU A 82 -2.48 -4.52 -9.33
CA GLU A 82 -2.30 -5.06 -10.68
C GLU A 82 -2.29 -3.93 -11.72
N GLY A 83 -1.09 -3.49 -12.13
CA GLY A 83 -0.89 -2.84 -13.43
C GLY A 83 -1.44 -1.43 -13.62
N LYS A 84 -2.01 -0.79 -12.59
CA LYS A 84 -2.34 0.65 -12.62
C LYS A 84 -1.17 1.48 -12.08
N LYS A 85 -1.14 2.77 -12.43
CA LYS A 85 -0.19 3.75 -11.85
C LYS A 85 -0.27 3.62 -10.34
N THR A 86 0.82 3.18 -9.71
CA THR A 86 0.89 2.99 -8.26
C THR A 86 0.83 4.35 -7.59
N GLU A 87 -0.21 4.59 -6.81
CA GLU A 87 -0.31 5.75 -5.94
C GLU A 87 0.52 5.53 -4.67
N ALA A 88 0.88 6.60 -3.97
CA ALA A 88 1.63 6.48 -2.71
C ALA A 88 0.86 5.65 -1.66
N SER A 89 -0.47 5.68 -1.70
CA SER A 89 -1.38 4.88 -0.86
C SER A 89 -1.29 3.37 -1.10
N ASP A 90 -0.82 2.95 -2.28
CA ASP A 90 -0.67 1.54 -2.64
C ASP A 90 0.58 0.90 -2.01
N ARG A 91 1.47 1.70 -1.44
CA ARG A 91 2.66 1.20 -0.76
C ARG A 91 2.30 0.75 0.65
N LEU A 92 2.54 -0.52 0.94
CA LEU A 92 2.53 -1.05 2.30
C LEU A 92 3.93 -0.97 2.87
N VAL A 93 4.08 -0.42 4.08
CA VAL A 93 5.34 -0.36 4.82
C VAL A 93 5.09 -0.83 6.23
N VAL A 94 5.92 -1.75 6.71
CA VAL A 94 5.87 -2.26 8.09
C VAL A 94 7.27 -2.41 8.66
N TRP A 95 7.38 -2.23 9.97
CA TRP A 95 8.59 -2.49 10.73
C TRP A 95 8.41 -3.73 11.60
N ALA A 96 9.49 -4.50 11.75
CA ALA A 96 9.52 -5.71 12.54
C ALA A 96 10.93 -6.04 13.06
N THR A 97 11.00 -6.99 13.99
CA THR A 97 12.25 -7.42 14.63
C THR A 97 13.17 -8.23 13.72
N ASN A 98 12.65 -8.77 12.61
CA ASN A 98 13.43 -9.45 11.56
C ASN A 98 12.63 -9.63 10.27
N ASN A 99 13.32 -10.13 9.23
CA ASN A 99 12.76 -10.40 7.90
C ASN A 99 11.50 -11.28 7.92
N CYS A 100 11.47 -12.35 8.71
CA CYS A 100 10.28 -13.21 8.80
C CYS A 100 9.09 -12.43 9.35
N ALA A 101 9.29 -11.75 10.48
CA ALA A 101 8.24 -10.98 11.14
C ALA A 101 7.74 -9.83 10.26
N GLY A 102 8.64 -9.19 9.50
CA GLY A 102 8.29 -8.11 8.58
C GLY A 102 7.43 -8.58 7.42
N ARG A 103 7.77 -9.72 6.80
CA ARG A 103 6.94 -10.32 5.72
C ARG A 103 5.58 -10.75 6.22
N LEU A 104 5.54 -11.42 7.39
CA LEU A 104 4.28 -11.82 8.03
C LEU A 104 3.40 -10.60 8.33
N LYS A 105 3.99 -9.52 8.85
CA LYS A 105 3.28 -8.27 9.13
C LYS A 105 2.77 -7.59 7.85
N LEU A 106 3.53 -7.60 6.75
CA LEU A 106 3.06 -7.12 5.45
C LEU A 106 1.85 -7.90 4.95
N HIS A 107 1.87 -9.23 5.06
CA HIS A 107 0.75 -10.07 4.63
C HIS A 107 -0.50 -9.80 5.47
N ARG A 108 -0.34 -9.63 6.79
CA ARG A 108 -1.45 -9.26 7.68
C ARG A 108 -2.03 -7.88 7.36
N GLU A 109 -1.17 -6.89 7.09
CA GLU A 109 -1.60 -5.55 6.69
C GLU A 109 -2.32 -5.57 5.33
N SER A 110 -1.82 -6.35 4.38
CA SER A 110 -2.47 -6.60 3.09
C SER A 110 -3.89 -7.16 3.29
N CYS A 111 -4.03 -8.19 4.12
CA CYS A 111 -5.30 -8.79 4.47
C CYS A 111 -6.26 -7.82 5.17
N ALA A 112 -5.76 -6.99 6.10
CA ALA A 112 -6.57 -5.97 6.77
C ALA A 112 -7.17 -4.97 5.77
N ARG A 113 -6.49 -4.73 4.65
CA ARG A 113 -6.98 -3.91 3.51
C ARG A 113 -7.77 -4.70 2.48
N LYS A 114 -8.14 -5.96 2.77
CA LYS A 114 -8.83 -6.89 1.86
C LYS A 114 -8.07 -7.12 0.55
N PHE A 115 -6.74 -7.04 0.61
CA PHE A 115 -5.86 -7.27 -0.52
C PHE A 115 -5.16 -8.63 -0.38
N PRO A 116 -5.27 -9.54 -1.36
CA PRO A 116 -4.61 -10.85 -1.28
C PRO A 116 -3.09 -10.69 -1.22
N PRO A 117 -2.38 -11.31 -0.26
CA PRO A 117 -0.93 -11.27 -0.18
C PRO A 117 -0.21 -11.69 -1.47
N SER A 118 -0.78 -12.61 -2.26
CA SER A 118 -0.23 -13.04 -3.57
C SER A 118 -0.11 -11.91 -4.59
N LYS A 119 -0.86 -10.83 -4.41
CA LYS A 119 -0.86 -9.66 -5.29
C LYS A 119 0.15 -8.59 -4.85
N LEU A 120 0.87 -8.78 -3.74
CA LEU A 120 1.95 -7.90 -3.32
C LEU A 120 3.14 -8.02 -4.27
N LYS A 121 3.56 -6.90 -4.84
CA LYS A 121 4.70 -6.82 -5.75
C LYS A 121 5.87 -6.13 -5.10
N LYS A 122 7.08 -6.43 -5.58
CA LYS A 122 8.34 -5.81 -5.13
C LYS A 122 8.51 -5.82 -3.61
N LEU A 123 8.12 -6.92 -2.96
CA LEU A 123 8.36 -7.09 -1.54
C LEU A 123 9.88 -7.06 -1.30
N GLN A 124 10.32 -6.10 -0.49
CA GLN A 124 11.71 -5.96 -0.08
C GLN A 124 11.76 -5.61 1.40
N CYS A 125 12.74 -6.16 2.10
CA CYS A 125 13.04 -5.84 3.49
C CYS A 125 14.45 -5.30 3.56
N PHE A 126 14.61 -4.19 4.27
CA PHE A 126 15.88 -3.50 4.47
C PHE A 126 16.20 -3.47 5.96
N PRO A 127 17.50 -3.45 6.35
CA PRO A 127 17.87 -3.13 7.72
C PRO A 127 17.20 -1.83 8.17
N ASP A 128 16.66 -1.84 9.37
CA ASP A 128 15.97 -0.68 9.94
C ASP A 128 16.99 0.42 10.28
N ALA A 129 17.00 1.47 9.48
CA ALA A 129 17.89 2.63 9.70
C ALA A 129 17.48 3.45 10.92
N THR A 130 16.29 3.21 11.47
CA THR A 130 15.75 3.95 12.62
C THR A 130 16.19 3.36 13.94
N GLY A 131 16.97 2.27 13.94
CA GLY A 131 17.47 1.63 15.16
C GLY A 131 16.37 0.98 16.02
N GLY A 132 15.21 0.65 15.44
CA GLY A 132 14.06 0.11 16.16
C GLY A 132 13.12 1.19 16.73
N HIS A 133 13.37 2.48 16.45
CA HIS A 133 12.47 3.55 16.86
C HIS A 133 11.17 3.60 16.03
N CYS A 134 11.12 2.89 14.90
CA CYS A 134 9.90 2.74 14.10
C CYS A 134 9.30 1.32 14.20
N PRO A 135 7.96 1.18 14.20
CA PRO A 135 6.99 2.26 14.09
C PRO A 135 6.85 3.00 15.42
N ILE A 136 6.51 4.29 15.37
CA ILE A 136 6.21 5.05 16.58
C ILE A 136 5.01 4.39 17.28
N ALA A 137 5.19 4.03 18.56
CA ALA A 137 4.06 3.61 19.38
C ALA A 137 3.05 4.74 19.45
N ALA A 138 1.75 4.43 19.35
CA ALA A 138 0.71 5.44 19.51
C ALA A 138 0.89 6.13 20.87
N GLY A 139 1.35 7.38 20.85
CA GLY A 139 1.53 8.17 22.05
C GLY A 139 0.18 8.58 22.63
N GLU A 140 0.11 8.79 23.94
CA GLU A 140 -1.06 9.37 24.59
C GLU A 140 -1.13 10.88 24.32
N CYS A 141 -1.50 11.26 23.10
CA CYS A 141 -1.88 12.63 22.80
C CYS A 141 -3.32 12.86 23.27
N LYS A 142 -3.50 13.78 24.23
CA LYS A 142 -4.85 14.17 24.67
C LYS A 142 -5.64 14.76 23.50
N PRO A 143 -6.91 14.35 23.31
CA PRO A 143 -7.78 15.00 22.34
C PRO A 143 -8.05 16.46 22.75
N GLY A 144 -8.29 17.33 21.76
CA GLY A 144 -8.51 18.76 21.95
C GLY A 144 -7.30 19.62 21.60
N GLY A 145 -7.43 20.95 21.70
CA GLY A 145 -6.40 21.91 21.30
C GLY A 145 -6.71 22.62 19.98
N LYS A 146 -5.77 23.46 19.51
CA LYS A 146 -5.86 24.15 18.22
C LYS A 146 -5.11 23.35 17.15
N PRO A 147 -5.65 23.25 15.92
CA PRO A 147 -4.94 22.67 14.80
C PRO A 147 -3.54 23.27 14.67
N ALA A 148 -2.56 22.41 14.45
CA ALA A 148 -1.15 22.78 14.41
C ALA A 148 -0.46 22.13 13.21
N SER A 149 0.48 22.88 12.65
CA SER A 149 1.43 22.46 11.63
C SER A 149 2.82 22.47 12.23
N CYS A 150 3.46 21.31 12.34
CA CYS A 150 4.81 21.18 12.88
C CYS A 150 5.82 20.91 11.77
N ILE A 151 7.00 21.52 11.87
CA ILE A 151 8.09 21.40 10.90
C ILE A 151 9.37 21.04 11.66
N ALA A 152 10.09 20.02 11.19
CA ALA A 152 11.46 19.74 11.63
C ALA A 152 12.46 20.43 10.69
N ALA A 153 13.28 21.34 11.22
CA ALA A 153 14.25 22.08 10.43
C ALA A 153 15.64 21.43 10.39
N THR A 154 15.91 20.48 11.30
CA THR A 154 17.17 19.73 11.34
C THR A 154 16.95 18.23 11.46
N TYR A 155 17.92 17.46 10.97
CA TYR A 155 18.01 16.00 11.12
C TYR A 155 19.44 15.61 11.49
N ALA A 156 19.61 14.85 12.58
CA ALA A 156 20.91 14.46 13.13
C ALA A 156 21.88 15.64 13.33
N GLY A 157 21.35 16.80 13.74
CA GLY A 157 22.11 18.03 13.94
C GLY A 157 22.45 18.81 12.67
N HIS A 158 22.01 18.34 11.48
CA HIS A 158 22.23 19.03 10.21
C HIS A 158 20.98 19.79 9.76
N GLY A 159 21.15 21.01 9.28
CA GLY A 159 20.08 21.81 8.68
C GLY A 159 19.51 21.16 7.42
N LEU A 160 18.19 21.06 7.35
CA LEU A 160 17.47 20.60 6.17
C LEU A 160 17.16 21.80 5.26
N SER A 161 17.35 21.62 3.95
CA SER A 161 16.86 22.57 2.95
C SER A 161 15.33 22.60 2.94
N ASP A 162 14.73 23.68 2.44
CA ASP A 162 13.28 23.88 2.51
C ASP A 162 12.46 22.76 1.84
N ASP A 163 13.01 22.10 0.82
CA ASP A 163 12.42 20.96 0.12
C ASP A 163 12.54 19.63 0.88
N LEU A 164 13.46 19.54 1.85
CA LEU A 164 13.70 18.34 2.66
C LEU A 164 13.10 18.44 4.07
N LYS A 165 12.60 19.61 4.46
CA LYS A 165 11.93 19.79 5.75
C LYS A 165 10.72 18.88 5.83
N LEU A 166 10.69 18.07 6.88
CA LEU A 166 9.51 17.29 7.19
C LEU A 166 8.46 18.20 7.81
N THR A 167 7.22 18.07 7.34
CA THR A 167 6.08 18.84 7.83
C THR A 167 4.92 17.90 8.13
N ALA A 168 4.17 18.18 9.19
CA ALA A 168 2.96 17.44 9.53
C ALA A 168 1.91 18.35 10.13
N ASP A 169 0.67 18.19 9.66
CA ASP A 169 -0.51 18.88 10.17
C ASP A 169 -1.37 17.93 10.98
N ALA A 170 -1.91 18.40 12.11
CA ALA A 170 -2.88 17.63 12.88
C ALA A 170 -3.84 18.51 13.67
N ALA A 171 -4.80 17.86 14.34
CA ALA A 171 -5.81 18.52 15.15
C ALA A 171 -5.24 19.28 16.36
N ASN A 172 -4.03 18.93 16.82
CA ASN A 172 -3.30 19.65 17.85
C ASN A 172 -1.78 19.46 17.73
N GLU A 173 -1.01 20.23 18.51
CA GLU A 173 0.45 20.18 18.48
C GLU A 173 1.02 18.80 18.83
N CYS A 174 0.47 18.11 19.83
CA CYS A 174 0.94 16.78 20.21
C CYS A 174 0.81 15.80 19.04
N LEU A 175 -0.37 15.77 18.41
CA LEU A 175 -0.63 14.92 17.26
C LEU A 175 0.22 15.33 16.05
N ALA A 176 0.47 16.62 15.85
CA ALA A 176 1.30 17.09 14.74
C ALA A 176 2.77 16.68 14.91
N ARG A 177 3.30 16.74 16.15
CA ARG A 177 4.64 16.22 16.47
C ARG A 177 4.71 14.70 16.31
N LEU A 178 3.68 13.98 16.75
CA LEU A 178 3.59 12.53 16.58
C LEU A 178 3.54 12.15 15.09
N GLU A 179 2.72 12.84 14.30
CA GLU A 179 2.64 12.62 12.86
C GLU A 179 3.96 12.97 12.16
N LEU A 180 4.67 14.00 12.63
CA LEU A 180 6.00 14.34 12.12
C LEU A 180 7.02 13.20 12.32
N GLN A 181 6.97 12.53 13.46
CA GLN A 181 7.77 11.32 13.70
C GLN A 181 7.32 10.16 12.81
N MET A 182 6.02 10.01 12.56
CA MET A 182 5.52 9.01 11.60
C MET A 182 5.97 9.31 10.17
N VAL A 183 6.02 10.58 9.76
CA VAL A 183 6.60 11.01 8.47
C VAL A 183 8.05 10.56 8.40
N ALA A 184 8.87 10.85 9.42
CA ALA A 184 10.26 10.41 9.45
C ALA A 184 10.40 8.89 9.32
N CYS A 185 9.58 8.12 10.04
CA CYS A 185 9.54 6.67 9.88
C CYS A 185 9.25 6.26 8.43
N ARG A 186 8.22 6.84 7.77
CA ARG A 186 7.87 6.51 6.37
C ARG A 186 9.02 6.76 5.38
N GLU A 187 9.85 7.77 5.66
CA GLU A 187 11.06 8.09 4.91
C GLU A 187 12.28 7.26 5.33
N ASN A 188 12.10 6.26 6.22
CA ASN A 188 13.17 5.43 6.80
C ASN A 188 14.24 6.26 7.53
N LEU A 189 13.81 7.34 8.18
CA LEU A 189 14.62 8.22 9.02
C LEU A 189 14.37 7.94 10.49
N ASP A 190 15.40 8.06 11.33
CA ASP A 190 15.26 7.90 12.78
C ASP A 190 14.49 9.11 13.37
N PRO A 191 13.28 8.91 13.90
CA PRO A 191 12.44 9.98 14.43
C PRO A 191 13.07 10.68 15.65
N THR A 192 14.01 10.05 16.35
CA THR A 192 14.72 10.65 17.49
C THR A 192 15.76 11.69 17.06
N GLN A 193 16.15 11.67 15.78
CA GLN A 193 17.13 12.59 15.20
C GLN A 193 16.48 13.87 14.65
N LEU A 194 15.15 14.00 14.71
CA LEU A 194 14.45 15.23 14.32
C LEU A 194 14.75 16.34 15.33
N GLY A 195 15.29 17.45 14.82
CA GLY A 195 15.64 18.63 15.62
C GLY A 195 14.89 19.88 15.18
N ASP A 196 15.00 20.92 16.02
CA ASP A 196 14.43 22.26 15.77
C ASP A 196 12.96 22.23 15.34
N ILE A 197 12.17 21.41 16.03
CA ILE A 197 10.76 21.23 15.74
C ILE A 197 9.99 22.46 16.20
N SER A 198 9.46 23.20 15.22
CA SER A 198 8.61 24.37 15.45
C SER A 198 7.19 24.10 14.98
N CYS A 199 6.20 24.54 15.75
CA CYS A 199 4.79 24.33 15.44
C CYS A 199 4.07 25.67 15.32
N ARG A 200 3.26 25.81 14.28
CA ARG A 200 2.42 26.98 14.02
C ARG A 200 0.95 26.59 14.14
N TYR A 201 0.17 27.40 14.83
CA TYR A 201 -1.28 27.18 14.92
C TYR A 201 -1.97 27.80 13.71
N GLY A 202 -2.81 27.03 13.02
CA GLY A 202 -3.44 27.42 11.76
C GLY A 202 -4.96 27.23 11.76
N LYS A 203 -5.61 27.70 10.68
CA LYS A 203 -7.00 27.33 10.41
C LYS A 203 -7.04 25.83 10.12
N ALA A 204 -7.96 25.10 10.76
CA ALA A 204 -8.15 23.67 10.57
C ALA A 204 -8.13 23.32 9.07
N VAL A 205 -7.23 22.42 8.67
CA VAL A 205 -7.32 21.74 7.38
C VAL A 205 -8.55 20.83 7.50
N LYS A 206 -9.61 21.19 6.77
CA LYS A 206 -10.85 20.41 6.73
C LYS A 206 -10.67 19.14 5.93
#